data_AF-A0A517Z4Q5-F1
#
_entry.id   AF-A0A517Z4Q5-F1
#
_cell.length_a   1.000
_cell.length_b   1.000
_cell.length_c   1.000
_cell.angle_alpha   90.00
_cell.angle_beta   90.00
_cell.angle_gamma   90.00
#
_symmetry.space_group_name_H-M   'P 1'
#
loop_
_entity.id
_entity.type
_entity.pdbx_description
1 polymer ?
#
loop_
_entity_poly.entity_id
_entity_poly.type
_entity_poly.pdbx_seq_one_letter_code
_entity_poly.pdbx_strand_id
1 'polypeptide(L)'
;MTSRQLLVVILVLAISASSARALINVEGRGAWPADWPEVLEPLREASSTLKIGTGIQEDVYTIPIADRAMFEKVWPAILELRTPSSRLTLHRVRAEAEAGEGPKRRDTQAAIRIRGPAAGRYAVHRDVEQSRRTDYRQLVRVGKALAMGGPWPESIIGEDGELPEYVVSEDLEDGTLTWVAYNPDAVDTPKPLRTRMRARIDIELVVDGEIIDLNRTRLPADVVIVDARFVETDLDGGPR
;
A
#
# COMPACT_ATOMS: atom_id res chain seq x y z
N MET A 1 14.80 45.18 12.07
CA MET A 1 15.27 44.08 11.20
C MET A 1 15.51 44.66 9.82
N THR A 2 16.72 44.58 9.27
CA THR A 2 17.02 45.16 7.95
C THR A 2 16.44 44.27 6.84
N SER A 3 16.17 44.83 5.65
CA SER A 3 15.64 44.07 4.49
C SER A 3 16.45 42.80 4.18
N ARG A 4 17.78 42.83 4.38
CA ARG A 4 18.66 41.66 4.29
C ARG A 4 18.35 40.56 5.31
N GLN A 5 18.04 40.90 6.56
CA GLN A 5 17.71 39.92 7.60
C GLN A 5 16.34 39.26 7.32
N LEU A 6 15.36 40.01 6.81
CA LEU A 6 14.06 39.47 6.41
C LEU A 6 14.20 38.46 5.27
N LEU A 7 15.01 38.79 4.25
CA LEU A 7 15.28 37.89 3.12
C LEU A 7 15.91 36.56 3.57
N VAL A 8 16.90 36.62 4.48
CA VAL A 8 17.57 35.42 5.01
C VAL A 8 16.59 34.54 5.80
N VAL A 9 15.73 35.12 6.63
CA VAL A 9 14.71 34.37 7.38
C VAL A 9 13.71 33.70 6.44
N ILE A 10 13.26 34.39 5.40
CA ILE A 10 12.34 33.83 4.39
C ILE A 10 13.02 32.66 3.65
N LEU A 11 14.28 32.80 3.25
CA LEU A 11 15.04 31.73 2.59
C LEU A 11 15.24 30.51 3.50
N VAL A 12 15.59 30.72 4.78
CA VAL A 12 15.73 29.63 5.75
C VAL A 12 14.40 28.92 5.99
N LEU A 13 13.29 29.65 6.12
CA LEU A 13 11.96 29.04 6.26
C LEU A 13 11.53 28.27 5.00
N ALA A 14 11.79 28.82 3.80
CA ALA A 14 11.49 28.14 2.54
C ALA A 14 12.31 26.86 2.34
N ILE A 15 13.59 26.85 2.72
CA ILE A 15 14.46 25.66 2.67
C ILE A 15 14.02 24.63 3.73
N SER A 16 13.66 25.08 4.93
CA SER A 16 13.19 24.20 6.02
C SER A 16 11.86 23.53 5.67
N ALA A 17 10.93 24.25 5.03
CA ALA A 17 9.65 23.70 4.58
C ALA A 17 9.79 22.60 3.52
N SER A 18 10.87 22.61 2.72
CA SER A 18 11.14 21.59 1.70
C SER A 18 11.62 20.24 2.25
N SER A 19 11.99 20.18 3.53
CA SER A 19 12.49 18.96 4.19
C SER A 19 11.38 18.03 4.68
N ALA A 20 10.12 18.47 4.65
CA ALA A 20 8.96 17.59 4.78
C ALA A 20 8.69 16.89 3.44
N ARG A 21 9.69 16.21 2.87
CA ARG A 21 9.44 15.29 1.76
C ARG A 21 8.50 14.22 2.28
N ALA A 22 7.30 14.25 1.74
CA ALA A 22 6.15 13.58 2.29
C ALA A 22 6.41 12.08 2.49
N LEU A 23 6.00 11.57 3.65
CA LEU A 23 5.87 10.14 3.95
C LEU A 23 4.91 9.41 3.00
N ILE A 24 4.41 10.09 1.96
CA ILE A 24 3.53 9.63 0.91
C ILE A 24 4.11 10.14 -0.40
N ASN A 25 4.38 9.25 -1.35
CA ASN A 25 4.80 9.61 -2.70
C ASN A 25 3.73 9.16 -3.70
N VAL A 26 3.42 9.99 -4.70
CA VAL A 26 2.50 9.64 -5.79
C VAL A 26 3.29 9.57 -7.08
N GLU A 27 3.25 8.43 -7.75
CA GLU A 27 3.80 8.24 -9.08
C GLU A 27 2.63 8.22 -10.08
N GLY A 28 2.72 9.05 -11.12
CA GLY A 28 1.71 9.14 -12.19
C GLY A 28 1.71 7.96 -13.17
N ARG A 29 2.25 6.82 -12.75
CA ARG A 29 2.28 5.55 -13.49
C ARG A 29 2.23 4.37 -12.51
N GLY A 30 1.93 3.19 -13.04
CA GLY A 30 2.07 1.91 -12.36
C GLY A 30 3.53 1.56 -12.07
N ALA A 31 3.89 1.47 -10.80
CA ALA A 31 5.23 1.10 -10.35
C ALA A 31 5.25 -0.30 -9.74
N TRP A 32 4.34 -1.17 -10.18
CA TRP A 32 4.29 -2.55 -9.74
C TRP A 32 5.51 -3.34 -10.25
N PRO A 33 5.88 -4.44 -9.57
CA PRO A 33 6.98 -5.31 -9.94
C PRO A 33 6.96 -5.80 -11.41
N ALA A 34 8.13 -6.14 -11.93
CA ALA A 34 8.29 -6.57 -13.33
C ALA A 34 7.80 -8.01 -13.58
N ASP A 35 7.64 -8.80 -12.54
CA ASP A 35 7.12 -10.17 -12.54
C ASP A 35 5.59 -10.25 -12.45
N TRP A 36 4.90 -9.11 -12.35
CA TRP A 36 3.44 -9.07 -12.47
C TRP A 36 2.98 -9.42 -13.89
N PRO A 37 1.73 -9.88 -14.06
CA PRO A 37 1.20 -10.32 -15.34
C PRO A 37 1.37 -9.29 -16.47
N GLU A 38 1.92 -9.73 -17.60
CA GLU A 38 2.21 -8.88 -18.77
C GLU A 38 0.95 -8.17 -19.33
N VAL A 39 -0.24 -8.76 -19.12
CA VAL A 39 -1.52 -8.16 -19.54
C VAL A 39 -1.78 -6.79 -18.89
N LEU A 40 -1.16 -6.50 -17.76
CA LEU A 40 -1.26 -5.21 -17.06
C LEU A 40 -0.29 -4.16 -17.61
N GLU A 41 0.79 -4.57 -18.28
CA GLU A 41 1.85 -3.67 -18.74
C GLU A 41 1.33 -2.52 -19.64
N PRO A 42 0.40 -2.75 -20.59
CA PRO A 42 -0.17 -1.67 -21.38
C PRO A 42 -0.92 -0.61 -20.55
N LEU A 43 -1.38 -0.96 -19.34
CA LEU A 43 -2.08 -0.05 -18.44
C LEU A 43 -1.13 0.73 -17.52
N ARG A 44 0.18 0.44 -17.56
CA ARG A 44 1.16 1.04 -16.65
C ARG A 44 1.18 2.56 -16.73
N GLU A 45 1.19 3.14 -17.91
CA GLU A 45 1.24 4.59 -18.09
C GLU A 45 -0.05 5.30 -17.68
N ALA A 46 -1.22 4.65 -17.80
CA ALA A 46 -2.49 5.21 -17.37
C ALA A 46 -2.74 5.06 -15.84
N SER A 47 -1.99 4.17 -15.20
CA SER A 47 -2.16 3.84 -13.79
C SER A 47 -1.45 4.85 -12.87
N SER A 48 -1.60 4.70 -11.57
CA SER A 48 -0.82 5.47 -10.59
C SER A 48 -0.41 4.59 -9.41
N THR A 49 0.64 5.01 -8.72
CA THR A 49 1.12 4.34 -7.51
C THR A 49 1.21 5.32 -6.36
N LEU A 50 0.45 5.06 -5.29
CA LEU A 50 0.56 5.76 -4.03
C LEU A 50 1.45 4.95 -3.09
N LYS A 51 2.66 5.43 -2.83
CA LYS A 51 3.60 4.80 -1.89
C LYS A 51 3.43 5.40 -0.52
N ILE A 52 3.06 4.59 0.46
CA ILE A 52 2.78 5.02 1.84
C ILE A 52 3.98 4.67 2.73
N GLY A 53 4.30 5.57 3.65
CA GLY A 53 5.37 5.42 4.65
C GLY A 53 5.03 6.07 5.99
N THR A 54 3.78 6.45 6.22
CA THR A 54 3.29 7.08 7.47
C THR A 54 2.93 6.05 8.52
N GLY A 55 3.91 5.40 9.14
CA GLY A 55 3.69 4.33 10.15
C GLY A 55 3.08 3.03 9.61
N ILE A 56 2.64 3.04 8.36
CA ILE A 56 2.35 1.88 7.51
C ILE A 56 3.22 2.06 6.26
N GLN A 57 3.83 0.98 5.79
CA GLN A 57 4.42 0.90 4.47
C GLN A 57 3.65 -0.08 3.61
N GLU A 58 3.05 0.47 2.57
CA GLU A 58 2.38 -0.27 1.51
C GLU A 58 2.42 0.57 0.23
N ASP A 59 2.30 -0.10 -0.89
CA ASP A 59 2.05 0.55 -2.17
C ASP A 59 0.61 0.27 -2.58
N VAL A 60 -0.08 1.32 -3.05
CA VAL A 60 -1.43 1.22 -3.61
C VAL A 60 -1.36 1.54 -5.08
N TYR A 61 -1.53 0.52 -5.90
CA TYR A 61 -1.60 0.65 -7.36
C TYR A 61 -3.05 0.91 -7.76
N THR A 62 -3.31 1.99 -8.48
CA THR A 62 -4.64 2.30 -9.01
C THR A 62 -4.61 2.18 -10.52
N ILE A 63 -5.40 1.25 -11.05
CA ILE A 63 -5.50 0.92 -12.47
C ILE A 63 -6.88 1.40 -12.95
N PRO A 64 -6.97 2.51 -13.70
CA PRO A 64 -8.23 2.94 -14.27
C PRO A 64 -8.69 1.94 -15.33
N ILE A 65 -9.99 1.69 -15.38
CA ILE A 65 -10.59 0.77 -16.34
C ILE A 65 -11.47 1.56 -17.28
N ALA A 66 -11.07 1.64 -18.55
CA ALA A 66 -11.74 2.48 -19.54
C ALA A 66 -13.08 1.91 -19.99
N ASP A 67 -13.19 0.59 -20.06
CA ASP A 67 -14.38 -0.10 -20.54
C ASP A 67 -14.49 -1.53 -20.00
N ARG A 68 -15.66 -2.12 -20.21
CA ARG A 68 -16.00 -3.47 -19.74
C ARG A 68 -15.08 -4.56 -20.31
N ALA A 69 -14.69 -4.45 -21.58
CA ALA A 69 -13.86 -5.46 -22.23
C ALA A 69 -12.44 -5.46 -21.62
N MET A 70 -11.91 -4.27 -21.32
CA MET A 70 -10.68 -4.12 -20.57
C MET A 70 -10.79 -4.75 -19.18
N PHE A 71 -11.87 -4.48 -18.44
CA PHE A 71 -12.12 -5.10 -17.13
C PHE A 71 -12.06 -6.63 -17.21
N GLU A 72 -12.86 -7.22 -18.09
CA GLU A 72 -12.96 -8.68 -18.25
C GLU A 72 -11.64 -9.31 -18.69
N LYS A 73 -10.83 -8.58 -19.47
CA LYS A 73 -9.51 -9.02 -19.89
C LYS A 73 -8.50 -9.08 -18.73
N VAL A 74 -8.48 -8.06 -17.87
CA VAL A 74 -7.46 -7.97 -16.80
C VAL A 74 -7.89 -8.65 -15.50
N TRP A 75 -9.19 -8.78 -15.26
CA TRP A 75 -9.72 -9.28 -14.00
C TRP A 75 -9.17 -10.64 -13.56
N PRO A 76 -9.05 -11.66 -14.44
CA PRO A 76 -8.45 -12.94 -14.06
C PRO A 76 -7.00 -12.81 -13.57
N ALA A 77 -6.18 -12.03 -14.29
CA ALA A 77 -4.78 -11.81 -13.91
C ALA A 77 -4.64 -11.03 -12.61
N ILE A 78 -5.56 -10.10 -12.34
CA ILE A 78 -5.63 -9.39 -11.05
C ILE A 78 -5.96 -10.36 -9.91
N LEU A 79 -6.87 -11.30 -10.12
CA LEU A 79 -7.23 -12.29 -9.10
C LEU A 79 -6.09 -13.25 -8.74
N GLU A 80 -5.18 -13.51 -9.68
CA GLU A 80 -3.97 -14.32 -9.46
C GLU A 80 -2.92 -13.63 -8.59
N LEU A 81 -2.94 -12.28 -8.53
CA LEU A 81 -2.03 -11.52 -7.66
C LEU A 81 -2.40 -11.62 -6.18
N ARG A 82 -3.59 -12.12 -5.85
CA ARG A 82 -4.05 -12.23 -4.48
C ARG A 82 -3.17 -13.17 -3.69
N THR A 83 -2.99 -12.85 -2.42
CA THR A 83 -2.47 -13.80 -1.44
C THR A 83 -3.62 -14.51 -0.72
N PRO A 84 -3.36 -15.66 -0.06
CA PRO A 84 -4.31 -16.26 0.86
C PRO A 84 -4.83 -15.25 1.89
N SER A 85 -6.12 -15.36 2.22
CA SER A 85 -6.83 -14.46 3.17
C SER A 85 -6.86 -12.98 2.75
N SER A 86 -6.58 -12.70 1.48
CA SER A 86 -6.82 -11.38 0.88
C SER A 86 -8.28 -10.97 1.01
N ARG A 87 -8.50 -9.65 1.04
CA ARG A 87 -9.84 -9.05 1.01
C ARG A 87 -10.14 -8.49 -0.38
N LEU A 88 -11.43 -8.52 -0.73
CA LEU A 88 -11.98 -7.78 -1.85
C LEU A 88 -12.90 -6.68 -1.32
N THR A 89 -12.46 -5.43 -1.41
CA THR A 89 -13.25 -4.28 -0.94
C THR A 89 -13.97 -3.63 -2.11
N LEU A 90 -15.27 -3.37 -1.96
CA LEU A 90 -16.08 -2.68 -2.96
C LEU A 90 -16.23 -1.22 -2.59
N HIS A 91 -15.87 -0.32 -3.49
CA HIS A 91 -16.11 1.11 -3.42
C HIS A 91 -17.07 1.52 -4.53
N ARG A 92 -17.72 2.67 -4.38
CA ARG A 92 -18.57 3.25 -5.42
C ARG A 92 -17.83 4.37 -6.12
N VAL A 93 -18.12 4.58 -7.41
CA VAL A 93 -17.77 5.84 -8.05
C VAL A 93 -18.47 7.00 -7.33
N ARG A 94 -17.73 8.08 -7.10
CA ARG A 94 -18.18 9.35 -6.55
C ARG A 94 -18.16 10.40 -7.66
N ALA A 95 -19.22 11.20 -7.74
CA ALA A 95 -19.38 12.21 -8.79
C ALA A 95 -18.36 13.36 -8.65
N GLU A 96 -17.98 13.70 -7.42
CA GLU A 96 -17.03 14.78 -7.13
C GLU A 96 -16.08 14.34 -6.01
N ALA A 97 -14.82 14.77 -6.10
CA ALA A 97 -13.90 14.65 -4.97
C ALA A 97 -14.38 15.62 -3.89
N GLU A 98 -14.59 15.14 -2.67
CA GLU A 98 -15.03 16.01 -1.58
C GLU A 98 -13.96 17.07 -1.31
N ALA A 99 -14.38 18.32 -1.08
CA ALA A 99 -13.45 19.41 -0.82
C ALA A 99 -12.64 19.11 0.46
N GLY A 100 -11.33 18.92 0.31
CA GLY A 100 -10.44 18.55 1.42
C GLY A 100 -10.05 17.08 1.46
N GLU A 101 -10.67 16.23 0.64
CA GLU A 101 -10.14 14.91 0.34
C GLU A 101 -8.79 15.15 -0.37
N GLY A 102 -7.69 14.78 0.32
CA GLY A 102 -6.35 14.99 -0.22
C GLY A 102 -6.20 14.31 -1.60
N PRO A 103 -5.02 14.35 -2.22
CA PRO A 103 -4.77 13.58 -3.45
C PRO A 103 -5.00 12.06 -3.32
N LYS A 104 -5.33 11.58 -2.12
CA LYS A 104 -5.67 10.21 -1.78
C LYS A 104 -7.13 9.93 -2.12
N ARG A 105 -7.33 9.14 -3.19
CA ARG A 105 -8.60 8.51 -3.60
C ARG A 105 -9.62 9.41 -4.28
N ARG A 106 -9.36 9.75 -5.54
CA ARG A 106 -10.44 10.16 -6.44
C ARG A 106 -11.09 8.92 -7.02
N ASP A 107 -12.20 8.49 -6.44
CA ASP A 107 -13.04 7.40 -6.93
C ASP A 107 -13.95 7.91 -8.06
N THR A 108 -13.43 8.72 -8.98
CA THR A 108 -14.24 9.44 -9.97
C THR A 108 -14.56 8.62 -11.21
N GLN A 109 -14.02 7.40 -11.32
CA GLN A 109 -14.25 6.48 -12.43
C GLN A 109 -14.03 5.03 -11.99
N ALA A 110 -14.47 4.09 -12.82
CA ALA A 110 -14.21 2.67 -12.62
C ALA A 110 -12.70 2.39 -12.55
N ALA A 111 -12.29 1.64 -11.53
CA ALA A 111 -10.89 1.33 -11.29
C ALA A 111 -10.73 0.04 -10.49
N ILE A 112 -9.58 -0.59 -10.66
CA ILE A 112 -9.07 -1.64 -9.79
C ILE A 112 -7.95 -1.04 -8.93
N ARG A 113 -7.97 -1.32 -7.63
CA ARG A 113 -6.87 -0.98 -6.73
C ARG A 113 -6.26 -2.23 -6.17
N ILE A 114 -4.95 -2.21 -6.02
CA ILE A 114 -4.19 -3.32 -5.44
C ILE A 114 -3.35 -2.73 -4.33
N ARG A 115 -3.61 -3.19 -3.11
CA ARG A 115 -2.79 -2.86 -1.93
C ARG A 115 -1.79 -3.98 -1.75
N GLY A 116 -0.51 -3.68 -1.91
CA GLY A 116 0.55 -4.66 -1.78
C GLY A 116 1.65 -4.23 -0.81
N PRO A 117 2.56 -5.16 -0.49
CA PRO A 117 3.83 -4.83 0.15
C PRO A 117 4.55 -3.72 -0.63
N ALA A 118 5.22 -2.81 0.07
CA ALA A 118 6.00 -1.75 -0.57
C ALA A 118 7.26 -2.36 -1.24
N ALA A 119 7.12 -2.75 -2.51
CA ALA A 119 8.12 -3.53 -3.22
C ALA A 119 9.47 -2.81 -3.31
N GLY A 120 10.56 -3.58 -3.20
CA GLY A 120 11.93 -3.06 -3.28
C GLY A 120 12.40 -2.27 -2.05
N ARG A 121 11.62 -2.27 -0.96
CA ARG A 121 12.02 -1.71 0.33
C ARG A 121 12.49 -2.79 1.30
N TYR A 122 13.18 -2.35 2.34
CA TYR A 122 13.75 -3.20 3.37
C TYR A 122 13.44 -2.64 4.75
N ALA A 123 13.12 -3.51 5.71
CA ALA A 123 13.30 -3.19 7.12
C ALA A 123 14.78 -3.42 7.46
N VAL A 124 15.38 -2.52 8.22
CA VAL A 124 16.82 -2.55 8.50
C VAL A 124 17.04 -2.46 9.99
N HIS A 125 17.99 -3.23 10.51
CA HIS A 125 18.35 -3.22 11.92
C HIS A 125 18.83 -1.81 12.33
N ARG A 126 18.51 -1.38 13.55
CA ARG A 126 18.73 0.01 13.99
C ARG A 126 20.21 0.44 13.96
N ASP A 127 21.10 -0.50 14.21
CA ASP A 127 22.55 -0.27 14.24
C ASP A 127 23.19 -0.19 12.85
N VAL A 128 22.43 -0.41 11.77
CA VAL A 128 22.96 -0.29 10.41
C VAL A 128 22.92 1.18 10.00
N GLU A 129 24.11 1.75 9.82
CA GLU A 129 24.26 3.07 9.24
C GLU A 129 23.76 3.06 7.78
N GLN A 130 22.69 3.79 7.51
CA GLN A 130 22.11 3.90 6.17
C GLN A 130 22.96 4.82 5.29
N SER A 131 24.09 4.31 4.82
CA SER A 131 24.92 5.00 3.85
C SER A 131 24.40 4.77 2.42
N ARG A 132 24.78 5.64 1.46
CA ARG A 132 24.41 5.51 0.04
C ARG A 132 24.94 4.25 -0.66
N ARG A 133 25.84 3.48 -0.03
CA ARG A 133 26.47 2.28 -0.61
C ARG A 133 26.03 0.98 0.06
N THR A 134 24.94 1.01 0.82
CA THR A 134 24.46 -0.17 1.56
C THR A 134 24.00 -1.26 0.59
N ASP A 135 24.67 -2.41 0.61
CA ASP A 135 24.24 -3.61 -0.11
C ASP A 135 23.17 -4.35 0.71
N TYR A 136 21.90 -4.01 0.45
CA TYR A 136 20.78 -4.63 1.14
C TYR A 136 20.67 -6.13 0.91
N ARG A 137 21.14 -6.66 -0.23
CA ARG A 137 21.12 -8.11 -0.46
C ARG A 137 22.09 -8.81 0.49
N GLN A 138 23.25 -8.21 0.72
CA GLN A 138 24.19 -8.70 1.73
C GLN A 138 23.58 -8.62 3.14
N LEU A 139 22.95 -7.50 3.49
CA LEU A 139 22.32 -7.34 4.81
C LEU A 139 21.20 -8.36 5.06
N VAL A 140 20.38 -8.65 4.05
CA VAL A 140 19.35 -9.69 4.15
C VAL A 140 19.98 -11.06 4.39
N ARG A 141 21.08 -11.40 3.70
CA ARG A 141 21.79 -12.67 3.90
C ARG A 141 22.36 -12.84 5.30
N VAL A 142 22.78 -11.76 5.95
CA VAL A 142 23.31 -11.78 7.33
C VAL A 142 22.23 -11.46 8.37
N GLY A 143 20.96 -11.43 7.99
CA GLY A 143 19.84 -11.17 8.90
C GLY A 143 19.77 -9.74 9.45
N LYS A 144 20.51 -8.78 8.90
CA LYS A 144 20.50 -7.37 9.35
C LYS A 144 19.51 -6.50 8.59
N ALA A 145 18.84 -7.06 7.60
CA ALA A 145 17.71 -6.46 6.90
C ALA A 145 16.69 -7.53 6.54
N LEU A 146 15.43 -7.12 6.33
CA LEU A 146 14.36 -7.97 5.83
C LEU A 146 13.77 -7.37 4.57
N ALA A 147 13.67 -8.16 3.51
CA ALA A 147 13.03 -7.75 2.27
C ALA A 147 11.51 -7.67 2.44
N MET A 148 10.88 -6.64 1.88
CA MET A 148 9.42 -6.52 1.82
C MET A 148 8.89 -7.19 0.55
N GLY A 149 7.76 -7.90 0.66
CA GLY A 149 7.11 -8.56 -0.49
C GLY A 149 7.32 -10.06 -0.60
N GLY A 150 7.81 -10.71 0.46
CA GLY A 150 8.04 -12.15 0.50
C GLY A 150 9.35 -12.61 -0.19
N PRO A 151 9.63 -13.92 -0.20
CA PRO A 151 8.87 -14.97 0.48
C PRO A 151 8.81 -14.72 1.99
N TRP A 152 7.64 -14.95 2.58
CA TRP A 152 7.40 -14.74 4.01
C TRP A 152 7.91 -15.95 4.80
N PRO A 153 8.45 -15.77 6.01
CA PRO A 153 8.86 -16.89 6.85
C PRO A 153 7.64 -17.67 7.32
N GLU A 154 7.79 -18.99 7.48
CA GLU A 154 6.71 -19.88 7.95
C GLU A 154 6.12 -19.43 9.29
N SER A 155 6.91 -18.75 10.13
CA SER A 155 6.48 -18.24 11.44
C SER A 155 5.35 -17.22 11.41
N ILE A 156 5.08 -16.59 10.26
CA ILE A 156 3.96 -15.64 10.09
C ILE A 156 2.88 -16.15 9.15
N ILE A 157 3.06 -17.34 8.58
CA ILE A 157 2.09 -17.97 7.70
C ILE A 157 1.19 -18.85 8.58
N GLY A 158 -0.11 -18.60 8.54
CA GLY A 158 -1.10 -19.41 9.25
C GLY A 158 -1.19 -20.84 8.72
N GLU A 159 -1.91 -21.71 9.42
CA GLU A 159 -2.04 -23.14 9.08
C GLU A 159 -2.51 -23.37 7.62
N ASP A 160 -3.43 -22.52 7.14
CA ASP A 160 -3.99 -22.58 5.78
C ASP A 160 -3.22 -21.73 4.75
N GLY A 161 -1.99 -21.30 5.06
CA GLY A 161 -1.22 -20.40 4.21
C GLY A 161 -1.60 -18.92 4.38
N GLU A 162 -2.47 -18.61 5.33
CA GLU A 162 -2.98 -17.26 5.59
C GLU A 162 -1.85 -16.29 5.93
N LEU A 163 -1.89 -15.09 5.35
CA LEU A 163 -0.97 -14.03 5.72
C LEU A 163 -1.67 -12.98 6.59
N PRO A 164 -1.02 -12.45 7.63
CA PRO A 164 -1.54 -11.30 8.36
C PRO A 164 -1.61 -10.09 7.41
N GLU A 165 -2.47 -9.13 7.75
CA GLU A 165 -2.54 -7.89 6.97
C GLU A 165 -1.21 -7.11 7.03
N TYR A 166 -0.65 -7.04 8.23
CA TYR A 166 0.59 -6.34 8.53
C TYR A 166 1.55 -7.21 9.30
N VAL A 167 2.84 -6.92 9.14
CA VAL A 167 3.94 -7.45 9.94
C VAL A 167 4.78 -6.31 10.48
N VAL A 168 5.55 -6.59 11.52
CA VAL A 168 6.59 -5.70 12.05
C VAL A 168 7.91 -6.45 12.10
N SER A 169 9.01 -5.72 11.96
CA SER A 169 10.34 -6.30 12.18
C SER A 169 10.67 -6.29 13.67
N GLU A 170 11.17 -7.40 14.18
CA GLU A 170 11.68 -7.54 15.54
C GLU A 170 13.15 -7.93 15.53
N ASP A 171 13.88 -7.38 16.50
CA ASP A 171 15.29 -7.66 16.73
C ASP A 171 15.39 -8.92 17.61
N LEU A 172 16.15 -9.92 17.17
CA LEU A 172 16.45 -11.13 17.92
C LEU A 172 17.67 -10.93 18.83
N GLU A 173 17.85 -11.79 19.83
CA GLU A 173 18.96 -11.69 20.79
C GLU A 173 20.36 -11.78 20.13
N ASP A 174 20.45 -12.47 18.98
CA ASP A 174 21.67 -12.56 18.17
C ASP A 174 21.93 -11.32 17.29
N GLY A 175 21.05 -10.32 17.39
CA GLY A 175 21.08 -9.08 16.62
C GLY A 175 20.58 -9.22 15.19
N THR A 176 19.99 -10.35 14.80
CA THR A 176 19.30 -10.46 13.51
C THR A 176 17.88 -9.91 13.60
N LEU A 177 17.21 -9.78 12.46
CA LEU A 177 15.81 -9.37 12.36
C LEU A 177 14.92 -10.56 11.97
N THR A 178 13.69 -10.55 12.47
CA THR A 178 12.62 -11.43 12.00
C THR A 178 11.31 -10.68 11.74
N TRP A 179 10.44 -11.24 10.92
CA TRP A 179 9.07 -10.75 10.75
C TRP A 179 8.16 -11.36 11.82
N VAL A 180 7.33 -10.52 12.42
CA VAL A 180 6.28 -10.95 13.35
C VAL A 180 4.93 -10.40 12.88
N ALA A 181 3.90 -11.25 12.92
CA ALA A 181 2.54 -10.86 12.58
C ALA A 181 2.06 -9.72 13.48
N TYR A 182 1.46 -8.69 12.89
CA TYR A 182 0.91 -7.56 13.62
C TYR A 182 -0.61 -7.58 13.55
N ASN A 183 -1.25 -7.70 14.71
CA ASN A 183 -2.70 -7.59 14.86
C ASN A 183 -3.05 -6.26 15.57
N PRO A 184 -3.70 -5.30 14.88
CA PRO A 184 -4.08 -4.02 15.50
C PRO A 184 -5.13 -4.16 16.60
N ASP A 185 -5.93 -5.23 16.57
CA ASP A 185 -7.07 -5.44 17.48
C ASP A 185 -6.70 -6.26 18.72
N ALA A 186 -5.48 -6.81 18.78
CA ALA A 186 -5.02 -7.58 19.92
C ALA A 186 -4.80 -6.65 21.13
N VAL A 187 -5.50 -6.97 22.24
CA VAL A 187 -5.58 -6.18 23.49
C VAL A 187 -4.19 -5.91 24.09
N ASP A 188 -3.30 -6.89 23.96
CA ASP A 188 -1.97 -6.87 24.60
C ASP A 188 -0.85 -6.50 23.65
N THR A 189 -1.12 -6.14 22.38
CA THR A 189 -0.06 -5.69 21.48
C THR A 189 0.47 -4.36 22.02
N PRO A 190 1.71 -4.31 22.57
CA PRO A 190 2.27 -3.03 22.93
C PRO A 190 2.23 -2.17 21.67
N LYS A 191 1.94 -0.88 21.80
CA LYS A 191 1.89 0.06 20.67
C LYS A 191 3.24 0.77 20.51
N PRO A 192 4.41 0.11 20.34
CA PRO A 192 5.56 0.89 19.95
C PRO A 192 5.24 1.50 18.58
N LEU A 193 5.82 2.67 18.33
CA LEU A 193 5.80 3.38 17.05
C LEU A 193 6.59 2.62 15.97
N ARG A 194 6.42 1.30 15.86
CA ARG A 194 7.04 0.49 14.82
C ARG A 194 6.26 0.69 13.54
N THR A 195 7.01 0.84 12.45
CA THR A 195 6.45 0.90 11.12
C THR A 195 5.85 -0.46 10.77
N ARG A 196 4.56 -0.47 10.45
CA ARG A 196 3.83 -1.66 10.01
C ARG A 196 4.08 -1.86 8.52
N MET A 197 4.37 -3.09 8.13
CA MET A 197 4.66 -3.46 6.75
C MET A 197 3.51 -4.30 6.24
N ARG A 198 2.87 -3.91 5.13
CA ARG A 198 1.83 -4.76 4.53
C ARG A 198 2.43 -6.07 4.04
N ALA A 199 1.82 -7.19 4.41
CA ALA A 199 2.30 -8.52 4.03
C ALA A 199 1.46 -9.17 2.92
N ARG A 200 0.14 -9.02 2.98
CA ARG A 200 -0.80 -9.59 2.02
C ARG A 200 -1.09 -8.65 0.85
N ILE A 201 -1.65 -9.17 -0.25
CA ILE A 201 -2.15 -8.39 -1.39
C ILE A 201 -3.67 -8.36 -1.34
N ASP A 202 -4.25 -7.17 -1.13
CA ASP A 202 -5.71 -6.95 -1.15
C ASP A 202 -6.13 -6.22 -2.43
N ILE A 203 -7.36 -6.48 -2.88
CA ILE A 203 -7.94 -5.84 -4.05
C ILE A 203 -9.10 -4.95 -3.61
N GLU A 204 -9.22 -3.78 -4.25
CA GLU A 204 -10.41 -2.96 -4.17
C GLU A 204 -10.99 -2.74 -5.58
N LEU A 205 -12.32 -2.77 -5.70
CA LEU A 205 -13.03 -2.44 -6.94
C LEU A 205 -13.77 -1.13 -6.75
N VAL A 206 -13.55 -0.16 -7.63
CA VAL A 206 -14.37 1.06 -7.70
C VAL A 206 -15.48 0.82 -8.71
N VAL A 207 -16.66 0.51 -8.20
CA VAL A 207 -17.84 0.04 -8.93
C VAL A 207 -18.65 1.24 -9.43
N ASP A 208 -18.91 1.27 -10.74
CA ASP A 208 -19.76 2.27 -11.40
C ASP A 208 -21.12 1.69 -11.84
N GLY A 209 -21.24 0.36 -11.91
CA GLY A 209 -22.44 -0.34 -12.37
C GLY A 209 -22.56 -0.48 -13.89
N GLU A 210 -21.65 0.10 -14.67
CA GLU A 210 -21.62 0.00 -16.13
C GLU A 210 -20.39 -0.80 -16.59
N ILE A 211 -19.19 -0.31 -16.28
CA ILE A 211 -17.92 -0.98 -16.58
C ILE A 211 -17.72 -2.13 -15.60
N ILE A 212 -17.74 -1.83 -14.31
CA ILE A 212 -17.65 -2.81 -13.23
C ILE A 212 -19.06 -2.98 -12.66
N ASP A 213 -19.81 -3.91 -13.27
CA ASP A 213 -21.16 -4.31 -12.83
C ASP A 213 -21.10 -5.63 -12.05
N LEU A 214 -21.41 -5.58 -10.76
CA LEU A 214 -21.39 -6.74 -9.86
C LEU A 214 -22.44 -7.80 -10.21
N ASN A 215 -23.51 -7.46 -10.95
CA ASN A 215 -24.50 -8.45 -11.41
C ASN A 215 -23.95 -9.31 -12.56
N ARG A 216 -22.88 -8.84 -13.23
CA ARG A 216 -22.27 -9.47 -14.39
C ARG A 216 -20.85 -9.95 -14.13
N THR A 217 -20.27 -9.57 -13.00
CA THR A 217 -18.89 -9.91 -12.64
C THR A 217 -18.88 -11.04 -11.63
N ARG A 218 -18.19 -12.14 -11.96
CA ARG A 218 -17.96 -13.21 -10.98
C ARG A 218 -16.90 -12.77 -9.99
N LEU A 219 -17.29 -12.73 -8.72
CA LEU A 219 -16.37 -12.52 -7.61
C LEU A 219 -15.84 -13.89 -7.13
N PRO A 220 -14.58 -13.97 -6.68
CA PRO A 220 -14.03 -15.19 -6.12
C PRO A 220 -14.81 -15.62 -4.87
N ALA A 221 -15.16 -16.91 -4.78
CA ALA A 221 -15.97 -17.44 -3.69
C ALA A 221 -15.18 -17.64 -2.38
N ASP A 222 -13.86 -17.70 -2.50
CA ASP A 222 -12.90 -17.89 -1.41
C ASP A 222 -12.47 -16.58 -0.72
N VAL A 223 -12.96 -15.43 -1.17
CA VAL A 223 -12.54 -14.13 -0.64
C VAL A 223 -13.54 -13.56 0.36
N VAL A 224 -13.02 -12.89 1.38
CA VAL A 224 -13.84 -12.01 2.22
C VAL A 224 -14.18 -10.74 1.42
N ILE A 225 -15.47 -10.55 1.15
CA ILE A 225 -15.98 -9.36 0.46
C ILE A 225 -16.39 -8.32 1.51
N VAL A 226 -15.80 -7.13 1.42
CA VAL A 226 -16.16 -5.97 2.25
C VAL A 226 -16.88 -4.95 1.38
N ASP A 227 -18.18 -4.74 1.60
CA ASP A 227 -18.95 -3.75 0.84
C ASP A 227 -18.84 -2.36 1.49
N ALA A 228 -17.87 -1.58 1.03
CA ALA A 228 -17.64 -0.20 1.48
C ALA A 228 -18.33 0.84 0.58
N ARG A 229 -19.28 0.44 -0.28
CA ARG A 229 -20.01 1.36 -1.18
C ARG A 229 -20.98 2.29 -0.43
N PHE A 230 -21.43 1.86 0.76
CA PHE A 230 -22.49 2.53 1.53
C PHE A 230 -22.05 2.96 2.93
N VAL A 231 -20.75 2.89 3.23
CA VAL A 231 -20.25 3.41 4.50
C VAL A 231 -20.37 4.93 4.43
N GLU A 232 -21.34 5.47 5.16
CA GLU A 232 -21.44 6.90 5.41
C GLU A 232 -20.21 7.29 6.21
N THR A 233 -19.30 8.07 5.61
CA THR A 233 -18.26 8.75 6.38
C THR A 233 -18.99 9.79 7.23
N ASP A 234 -19.17 9.53 8.52
CA ASP A 234 -19.55 10.60 9.44
C ASP A 234 -18.51 11.72 9.28
N LEU A 235 -18.94 12.98 9.29
CA LEU A 235 -18.09 14.16 9.11
C LEU A 235 -16.93 14.24 10.14
N ASP A 236 -16.97 13.41 11.18
CA ASP A 236 -15.95 13.26 12.23
C ASP A 236 -14.91 12.15 11.93
N GLY A 237 -15.01 11.44 10.80
CA GLY A 237 -13.97 10.54 10.30
C GLY A 237 -13.86 9.17 11.01
N GLY A 238 -14.87 8.73 11.76
CA GLY A 238 -14.93 7.41 12.38
C GLY A 238 -15.96 6.47 11.71
N PRO A 239 -15.70 5.15 11.62
CA PRO A 239 -16.73 4.19 11.24
C PRO A 239 -17.75 4.01 12.39
N ARG A 240 -19.05 3.95 12.06
CA ARG A 240 -20.12 3.53 12.99
C ARG A 240 -20.15 2.02 13.18
#